data_AF-A0AAD7HWW1-F1
#
_entry.id   AF-A0AAD7HWW1-F1
#
_cell.length_a   1.000
_cell.length_b   1.000
_cell.length_c   1.000
_cell.angle_alpha   90.00
_cell.angle_beta   90.00
_cell.angle_gamma   90.00
#
_symmetry.space_group_name_H-M   'P 1'
#
loop_
_entity.id
_entity.type
_entity.pdbx_description
1 polymer ?
#
loop_
_entity_poly.entity_id
_entity_poly.type
_entity_poly.pdbx_seq_one_letter_code
_entity_poly.pdbx_strand_id
1 'polypeptide(L)'
;RSFKYLWLEYDKREAEMATEERKRLAKIAKAPNAYRCATEGCDIEATNKRTLLRCSGKCPGEYKPSYCSKECQKRDWPVHKQICKPGSKATIGPADSDSTIQVNINDPSVLDNEIRPDGGVERIIEFPHPDVPGGKLRIKSKSLSQVVLGPLFFKFLGASGMA
;
A
#
# COMPACT_ATOMS: atom_id res chain seq x y z
N ARG A 1 -0.05 -10.51 41.32
CA ARG A 1 1.05 -11.11 40.51
C ARG A 1 1.52 -10.06 39.51
N SER A 2 2.81 -9.75 39.47
CA SER A 2 3.36 -8.72 38.57
C SER A 2 3.71 -9.34 37.22
N PHE A 3 3.27 -8.71 36.12
CA PHE A 3 3.53 -9.15 34.75
C PHE A 3 4.86 -8.61 34.19
N LYS A 4 5.81 -8.26 35.06
CA LYS A 4 7.10 -7.65 34.69
C LYS A 4 7.83 -8.43 33.57
N TYR A 5 7.79 -9.75 33.61
CA TYR A 5 8.42 -10.59 32.58
C TYR A 5 7.75 -10.45 31.20
N LEU A 6 6.43 -10.33 31.15
CA LEU A 6 5.69 -10.16 29.89
C LEU A 6 5.99 -8.80 29.24
N TRP A 7 6.05 -7.73 30.05
CA TRP A 7 6.40 -6.40 29.55
C TRP A 7 7.84 -6.34 29.03
N LEU A 8 8.79 -6.99 29.71
CA LEU A 8 10.17 -7.08 29.23
C LEU A 8 10.28 -7.80 27.87
N GLU A 9 9.56 -8.91 27.67
CA GLU A 9 9.57 -9.60 26.38
C GLU A 9 8.83 -8.78 25.30
N TYR A 10 7.77 -8.06 25.66
CA TYR A 10 7.10 -7.12 24.77
C TYR A 10 8.05 -6.02 24.28
N ASP A 11 8.75 -5.35 25.20
CA ASP A 11 9.72 -4.28 24.87
C ASP A 11 10.84 -4.79 23.95
N LYS A 12 11.33 -6.01 24.22
CA LYS A 12 12.32 -6.67 23.37
C LYS A 12 11.76 -6.94 21.97
N ARG A 13 10.52 -7.42 21.87
CA ARG A 13 9.86 -7.65 20.59
C ARG A 13 9.65 -6.36 19.80
N GLU A 14 9.24 -5.29 20.46
CA GLU A 14 9.13 -3.94 19.86
C GLU A 14 10.48 -3.46 19.32
N ALA A 15 11.55 -3.63 20.11
CA ALA A 15 12.90 -3.27 19.68
C ALA A 15 13.35 -4.08 18.44
N GLU A 16 13.10 -5.39 18.41
CA GLU A 16 13.35 -6.23 17.25
C GLU A 16 12.58 -5.74 16.01
N MET A 17 11.28 -5.49 16.14
CA MET A 17 10.44 -4.97 15.03
C MET A 17 10.94 -3.63 14.52
N ALA A 18 11.33 -2.71 15.40
CA ALA A 18 11.90 -1.42 15.03
C ALA A 18 13.26 -1.56 14.32
N THR A 19 14.09 -2.53 14.69
CA THR A 19 15.35 -2.79 13.96
C THR A 19 15.11 -3.32 12.56
N GLU A 20 14.15 -4.23 12.38
CA GLU A 20 13.81 -4.78 11.07
C GLU A 20 13.16 -3.74 10.16
N GLU A 21 12.28 -2.89 10.69
CA GLU A 21 11.68 -1.80 9.92
C GLU A 21 12.73 -0.80 9.45
N ARG A 22 13.68 -0.41 10.32
CA ARG A 22 14.81 0.44 9.90
C ARG A 22 15.61 -0.19 8.75
N LYS A 23 15.89 -1.49 8.81
CA LYS A 23 16.59 -2.21 7.73
C LYS A 23 15.76 -2.24 6.45
N ARG A 24 14.44 -2.46 6.55
CA ARG A 24 13.52 -2.44 5.41
C ARG A 24 13.51 -1.06 4.75
N LEU A 25 13.30 0.01 5.52
CA LEU A 25 13.28 1.39 5.02
C LEU A 25 14.62 1.75 4.35
N ALA A 26 15.76 1.37 4.93
CA ALA A 26 17.07 1.58 4.31
C ALA A 26 17.20 0.87 2.94
N LYS A 27 16.64 -0.35 2.81
CA LYS A 27 16.63 -1.09 1.53
C LYS A 27 15.73 -0.40 0.48
N ILE A 28 14.57 0.12 0.90
CA ILE A 28 13.64 0.85 0.03
C ILE A 28 14.27 2.17 -0.42
N ALA A 29 14.85 2.93 0.50
CA ALA A 29 15.52 4.20 0.21
C ALA A 29 16.65 4.06 -0.82
N LYS A 30 17.40 2.96 -0.78
CA LYS A 30 18.48 2.69 -1.76
C LYS A 30 17.96 2.42 -3.18
N ALA A 31 16.73 1.93 -3.34
CA ALA A 31 16.17 1.56 -4.63
C ALA A 31 14.63 1.62 -4.61
N PRO A 32 14.03 2.83 -4.61
CA PRO A 32 12.59 3.00 -4.45
C PRO A 32 11.80 2.30 -5.58
N ASN A 33 12.28 2.43 -6.81
CA ASN A 33 11.68 1.84 -8.02
C ASN A 33 11.71 0.30 -8.06
N ALA A 34 12.41 -0.35 -7.13
CA ALA A 34 12.52 -1.82 -7.06
C ALA A 34 11.41 -2.47 -6.20
N TYR A 35 10.70 -1.67 -5.40
CA TYR A 35 9.71 -2.16 -4.44
C TYR A 35 8.28 -1.66 -4.74
N ARG A 36 8.10 -0.71 -5.66
CA ARG A 36 6.78 -0.20 -6.06
C ARG A 36 6.56 -0.43 -7.55
N CYS A 37 5.31 -0.66 -7.94
CA CYS A 37 4.91 -0.66 -9.34
C CYS A 37 5.15 0.73 -9.95
N ALA A 38 5.80 0.80 -11.12
CA ALA A 38 6.10 2.06 -11.79
C ALA A 38 4.88 2.66 -12.51
N THR A 39 3.87 1.85 -12.82
CA THR A 39 2.70 2.30 -13.57
C THR A 39 1.87 3.30 -12.77
N GLU A 40 1.54 4.43 -13.39
CA GLU A 40 0.66 5.43 -12.82
C GLU A 40 -0.70 4.84 -12.42
N GLY A 41 -1.20 5.24 -11.25
CA GLY A 41 -2.44 4.70 -10.66
C GLY A 41 -2.35 3.29 -10.10
N CYS A 42 -1.14 2.71 -9.99
CA CYS A 42 -0.92 1.41 -9.33
C CYS A 42 -0.09 1.57 -8.06
N ASP A 43 -0.72 1.34 -6.90
CA ASP A 43 -0.07 1.46 -5.58
C ASP A 43 0.37 0.11 -5.00
N ILE A 44 0.65 -0.86 -5.87
CA ILE A 44 1.15 -2.16 -5.43
C ILE A 44 2.63 -2.03 -5.04
N GLU A 45 2.89 -2.34 -3.77
CA GLU A 45 4.23 -2.47 -3.21
C GLU A 45 4.56 -3.93 -2.91
N ALA A 46 5.82 -4.31 -3.15
CA ALA A 46 6.33 -5.62 -2.83
C ALA A 46 7.23 -5.58 -1.60
N THR A 47 7.20 -6.62 -0.79
CA THR A 47 8.17 -6.83 0.29
C THR A 47 9.55 -7.21 -0.24
N ASN A 48 9.61 -7.82 -1.44
CA ASN A 48 10.82 -8.33 -2.07
C ASN A 48 10.95 -7.84 -3.52
N LYS A 49 12.16 -7.46 -3.92
CA LYS A 49 12.47 -6.99 -5.29
C LYS A 49 12.16 -8.01 -6.39
N ARG A 50 12.17 -9.30 -6.05
CA ARG A 50 11.94 -10.40 -7.00
C ARG A 50 10.46 -10.64 -7.30
N THR A 51 9.56 -10.10 -6.47
CA THR A 51 8.11 -10.26 -6.66
C THR A 51 7.60 -9.43 -7.83
N LEU A 52 8.26 -8.30 -8.14
CA LEU A 52 7.90 -7.45 -9.27
C LEU A 52 8.70 -7.83 -10.52
N LEU A 53 8.01 -7.76 -11.66
CA LEU A 53 8.58 -7.94 -12.98
C LEU A 53 9.41 -6.71 -13.34
N ARG A 54 10.68 -6.91 -13.68
CA ARG A 54 11.56 -5.82 -14.13
C ARG A 54 11.51 -5.68 -15.63
N CYS A 55 11.67 -4.45 -16.13
CA CYS A 55 11.85 -4.24 -17.56
C CYS A 55 13.05 -5.06 -18.08
N SER A 56 12.80 -5.88 -19.12
CA SER A 56 13.81 -6.72 -19.78
C SER A 56 14.75 -5.93 -20.71
N GLY A 57 14.50 -4.63 -20.88
CA GLY A 57 15.32 -3.75 -21.70
C GLY A 57 16.67 -3.38 -21.09
N LYS A 58 17.47 -2.64 -21.86
CA LYS A 58 18.81 -2.18 -21.47
C LYS A 58 18.81 -0.81 -20.76
N CYS A 59 17.69 -0.43 -20.14
CA CYS A 59 17.62 0.78 -19.32
C CYS A 59 18.59 0.71 -18.12
N PRO A 60 19.13 1.86 -17.68
CA PRO A 60 19.98 1.94 -16.49
C PRO A 60 19.28 1.40 -15.24
N GLY A 61 20.04 0.80 -14.32
CA GLY A 61 19.49 0.18 -13.12
C GLY A 61 18.74 1.14 -12.20
N GLU A 62 19.15 2.41 -12.15
CA GLU A 62 18.55 3.46 -11.31
C GLU A 62 17.11 3.80 -11.74
N TYR A 63 16.88 3.84 -13.05
CA TYR A 63 15.59 4.16 -13.66
C TYR A 63 14.89 2.94 -14.26
N LYS A 64 15.33 1.73 -13.90
CA LYS A 64 14.72 0.49 -14.39
C LYS A 64 13.43 0.23 -13.60
N PRO A 65 12.25 0.35 -14.24
CA PRO A 65 10.97 0.20 -13.55
C PRO A 65 10.70 -1.25 -13.18
N SER A 66 9.87 -1.41 -12.16
CA SER A 66 9.33 -2.67 -11.69
C SER A 66 7.81 -2.65 -11.81
N TYR A 67 7.20 -3.79 -12.16
CA TYR A 67 5.77 -3.90 -12.44
C TYR A 67 5.18 -5.08 -11.69
N CYS A 68 3.98 -4.93 -11.16
CA CYS A 68 3.26 -6.05 -10.55
C CYS A 68 2.76 -7.08 -11.58
N SER A 69 2.59 -6.66 -12.84
CA SER A 69 2.04 -7.49 -13.91
C SER A 69 2.49 -7.03 -15.30
N LYS A 70 2.29 -7.87 -16.32
CA LYS A 70 2.62 -7.53 -17.73
C LYS A 70 1.69 -6.45 -18.28
N GLU A 71 0.47 -6.35 -17.78
CA GLU A 71 -0.52 -5.33 -18.16
C GLU A 71 -0.05 -3.94 -17.70
N CYS A 72 0.46 -3.85 -16.47
CA CYS A 72 1.06 -2.62 -15.94
C CYS A 72 2.28 -2.19 -16.75
N GLN A 73 3.15 -3.14 -17.13
CA GLN A 73 4.28 -2.87 -18.02
C GLN A 73 3.83 -2.32 -19.39
N LYS A 74 2.81 -2.92 -20.02
CA LYS A 74 2.30 -2.47 -21.33
C LYS A 74 1.70 -1.07 -21.27
N ARG A 75 1.01 -0.73 -20.17
CA ARG A 75 0.42 0.59 -19.96
C ARG A 75 1.47 1.69 -19.83
N ASP A 76 2.56 1.39 -19.12
CA ASP A 76 3.69 2.30 -18.91
C ASP A 76 4.64 2.37 -20.13
N TRP A 77 4.60 1.38 -21.03
CA TRP A 77 5.51 1.26 -22.17
C TRP A 77 5.61 2.50 -23.08
N PRO A 78 4.52 3.23 -23.44
CA PRO A 78 4.61 4.42 -24.28
C PRO A 78 5.53 5.51 -23.71
N VAL A 79 5.57 5.64 -22.38
CA VAL A 79 6.42 6.58 -21.65
C VAL A 79 7.81 5.97 -21.46
N HIS A 80 7.87 4.75 -20.91
CA HIS A 80 9.14 4.10 -20.58
C HIS A 80 10.06 3.87 -21.80
N LYS A 81 9.51 3.58 -22.99
CA LYS A 81 10.31 3.30 -24.19
C LYS A 81 11.28 4.43 -24.56
N GLN A 82 10.97 5.67 -24.19
CA GLN A 82 11.81 6.84 -24.47
C GLN A 82 13.15 6.78 -23.71
N ILE A 83 13.09 6.28 -22.47
CA ILE A 83 14.24 6.11 -21.57
C ILE A 83 14.79 4.67 -21.55
N CYS A 84 14.14 3.74 -22.26
CA CYS A 84 14.55 2.34 -22.35
C CYS A 84 15.68 2.12 -23.38
N LYS A 85 16.75 2.93 -23.31
CA LYS A 85 17.89 2.90 -24.24
C LYS A 85 19.20 2.55 -23.54
N PRO A 86 20.09 1.76 -24.17
CA PRO A 86 21.40 1.43 -23.62
C PRO A 86 22.24 2.72 -23.45
N GLY A 87 22.84 2.91 -22.28
CA GLY A 87 23.75 4.04 -22.03
C GLY A 87 23.10 5.42 -21.93
N SER A 88 21.76 5.51 -21.97
CA SER A 88 21.08 6.77 -21.66
C SER A 88 21.31 7.10 -20.19
N LYS A 89 22.22 8.02 -19.90
CA LYS A 89 22.15 8.76 -18.63
C LYS A 89 20.82 9.49 -18.72
N ALA A 90 19.83 9.08 -17.92
CA ALA A 90 18.59 9.80 -17.87
C ALA A 90 18.94 11.20 -17.34
N THR A 91 19.10 12.16 -18.25
CA THR A 91 19.00 13.57 -17.91
C THR A 91 17.53 13.78 -17.61
N ILE A 92 17.11 13.39 -16.40
CA ILE A 92 16.03 14.08 -15.74
C ILE A 92 16.63 15.46 -15.52
N GLY A 93 16.47 16.35 -16.50
CA GLY A 93 16.73 17.76 -16.25
C GLY A 93 15.91 18.15 -15.02
N PRO A 94 16.42 19.04 -14.16
CA PRO A 94 15.54 19.70 -13.19
C PRO A 94 14.33 20.17 -13.98
N ALA A 95 13.14 19.87 -13.47
CA ALA A 95 11.91 20.37 -14.04
C ALA A 95 11.88 21.89 -13.87
N ASP A 96 12.63 22.63 -14.69
CA ASP A 96 12.49 24.07 -14.88
C ASP A 96 11.36 24.32 -15.89
N SER A 97 10.22 23.70 -15.56
CA SER A 97 8.87 24.24 -15.65
C SER A 97 8.63 25.34 -14.65
N ASP A 98 9.02 26.59 -14.92
CA ASP A 98 8.39 27.71 -14.20
C ASP A 98 6.88 27.66 -14.48
N SER A 99 6.19 27.00 -13.58
CA SER A 99 4.78 27.18 -13.30
C SER A 99 4.74 27.47 -11.82
N THR A 100 5.19 28.67 -11.47
CA THR A 100 4.78 29.32 -10.24
C THR A 100 3.25 29.34 -10.25
N ILE A 101 2.64 28.33 -9.62
CA ILE A 101 1.21 28.36 -9.30
C ILE A 101 1.07 29.49 -8.28
N GLN A 102 0.67 30.66 -8.76
CA GLN A 102 0.20 31.73 -7.88
C GLN A 102 -1.15 31.29 -7.32
N VAL A 103 -1.12 30.56 -6.21
CA VAL A 103 -2.29 30.40 -5.36
C VAL A 103 -2.62 31.75 -4.77
N ASN A 104 -3.65 32.41 -5.32
CA ASN A 104 -4.24 33.56 -4.67
C ASN A 104 -4.94 33.06 -3.40
N ILE A 105 -4.34 33.33 -2.24
CA ILE A 105 -4.82 32.91 -0.91
C ILE A 105 -6.17 33.55 -0.55
N ASN A 106 -6.68 34.46 -1.37
CA ASN A 106 -8.00 35.08 -1.20
C ASN A 106 -9.10 34.46 -2.07
N ASP A 107 -8.87 33.30 -2.69
CA ASP A 107 -9.92 32.54 -3.38
C ASP A 107 -10.62 31.59 -2.38
N PRO A 108 -11.93 31.77 -2.08
CA PRO A 108 -12.64 30.93 -1.11
C PRO A 108 -12.88 29.49 -1.60
N SER A 109 -12.49 29.14 -2.82
CA SER A 109 -12.82 27.84 -3.45
C SER A 109 -11.85 26.68 -3.16
N VAL A 110 -10.78 26.89 -2.36
CA VAL A 110 -9.79 25.82 -2.04
C VAL A 110 -10.09 25.09 -0.71
N LEU A 111 -11.21 25.39 -0.04
CA LEU A 111 -11.68 24.61 1.11
C LEU A 111 -12.99 23.91 0.81
N ASP A 112 -12.99 22.98 -0.14
CA ASP A 112 -14.04 21.98 -0.28
C ASP A 112 -13.42 20.58 -0.44
N ASN A 113 -12.63 20.18 0.56
CA ASN A 113 -12.81 18.82 1.07
C ASN A 113 -13.90 18.91 2.12
N GLU A 114 -15.15 19.04 1.65
CA GLU A 114 -16.29 18.78 2.51
C GLU A 114 -16.11 17.39 3.10
N ILE A 115 -15.83 17.37 4.40
CA ILE A 115 -16.36 16.33 5.27
C ILE A 115 -17.85 16.34 4.99
N ARG A 116 -18.32 15.42 4.13
CA ARG A 116 -19.73 15.29 3.83
C ARG A 116 -20.47 15.28 5.18
N PRO A 117 -21.44 16.19 5.41
CA PRO A 117 -22.18 16.25 6.67
C PRO A 117 -22.95 14.94 6.94
N ASP A 118 -23.06 14.10 5.93
CA ASP A 118 -23.65 12.77 5.98
C ASP A 118 -22.57 11.76 6.38
N GLY A 119 -22.27 11.68 7.68
CA GLY A 119 -21.34 10.69 8.24
C GLY A 119 -21.55 9.33 7.60
N GLY A 120 -20.49 8.82 6.95
CA GLY A 120 -20.54 7.75 5.93
C GLY A 120 -21.41 6.53 6.28
N VAL A 121 -21.79 5.78 5.24
CA VAL A 121 -22.72 4.63 5.32
C VAL A 121 -22.42 3.76 6.55
N GLU A 122 -23.39 3.71 7.49
CA GLU A 122 -23.25 2.94 8.72
C GLU A 122 -23.13 1.45 8.39
N ARG A 123 -21.98 0.86 8.73
CA ARG A 123 -21.74 -0.56 8.51
C ARG A 123 -21.96 -1.31 9.81
N ILE A 124 -22.71 -2.40 9.70
CA ILE A 124 -23.07 -3.29 10.80
C ILE A 124 -22.36 -4.61 10.59
N ILE A 125 -21.62 -5.06 11.60
CA ILE A 125 -21.04 -6.40 11.62
C ILE A 125 -21.65 -7.17 12.79
N GLU A 126 -22.23 -8.34 12.48
CA GLU A 126 -22.82 -9.25 13.46
C GLU A 126 -21.93 -10.47 13.64
N PHE A 127 -21.58 -10.76 14.90
CA PHE A 127 -20.84 -11.96 15.27
C PHE A 127 -21.65 -12.78 16.27
N PRO A 128 -21.58 -14.12 16.24
CA PRO A 128 -22.16 -14.94 17.29
C PRO A 128 -21.49 -14.61 18.64
N HIS A 129 -22.30 -14.40 19.67
CA HIS A 129 -21.81 -14.05 21.00
C HIS A 129 -21.17 -15.31 21.64
N PRO A 130 -19.91 -15.25 22.11
CA PRO A 130 -19.19 -16.43 22.57
C PRO A 130 -19.84 -17.11 23.78
N ASP A 131 -20.47 -16.32 24.66
CA ASP A 131 -20.97 -16.82 25.95
C ASP A 131 -22.50 -17.06 25.99
N VAL A 132 -23.23 -16.79 24.90
CA VAL A 132 -24.69 -16.94 24.87
C VAL A 132 -25.10 -17.79 23.65
N PRO A 133 -25.63 -19.01 23.85
CA PRO A 133 -26.09 -19.85 22.75
C PRO A 133 -27.19 -19.14 21.94
N GLY A 134 -26.92 -18.85 20.67
CA GLY A 134 -27.83 -18.11 19.78
C GLY A 134 -27.80 -16.58 19.94
N GLY A 135 -27.00 -16.05 20.87
CA GLY A 135 -26.79 -14.60 21.00
C GLY A 135 -25.96 -14.04 19.86
N LYS A 136 -26.23 -12.80 19.44
CA LYS A 136 -25.45 -12.09 18.42
C LYS A 136 -24.94 -10.76 18.99
N LEU A 137 -23.65 -10.52 18.84
CA LEU A 137 -23.01 -9.24 19.14
C LEU A 137 -22.98 -8.38 17.87
N ARG A 138 -23.51 -7.17 17.97
CA ARG A 138 -23.63 -6.24 16.83
C ARG A 138 -22.78 -5.00 17.05
N ILE A 139 -21.81 -4.78 16.17
CA ILE A 139 -20.97 -3.57 16.18
C ILE A 139 -21.41 -2.69 15.01
N LYS A 140 -21.67 -1.41 15.29
CA LYS A 140 -22.00 -0.39 14.28
C LYS A 140 -20.89 0.64 14.23
N SER A 141 -20.40 0.96 13.03
CA SER A 141 -19.44 2.06 12.85
C SER A 141 -19.65 2.77 11.52
N LYS A 142 -19.49 4.09 11.57
CA LYS A 142 -19.53 5.00 10.40
C LYS A 142 -18.14 5.34 9.85
N SER A 143 -17.07 4.91 10.52
CA SER A 143 -15.67 5.21 10.17
C SER A 143 -14.90 4.02 9.57
N LEU A 144 -15.50 2.83 9.51
CA LEU A 144 -14.85 1.64 8.95
C LEU A 144 -14.83 1.72 7.41
N SER A 145 -13.69 2.13 6.84
CA SER A 145 -13.46 2.17 5.40
C SER A 145 -13.22 0.76 4.82
N GLN A 146 -13.52 0.58 3.52
CA GLN A 146 -13.54 -0.74 2.86
C GLN A 146 -12.14 -1.37 2.69
N VAL A 147 -11.07 -0.64 3.00
CA VAL A 147 -9.68 -1.10 2.94
C VAL A 147 -9.34 -2.04 4.12
N VAL A 148 -10.11 -2.00 5.22
CA VAL A 148 -9.86 -2.80 6.43
C VAL A 148 -10.56 -4.17 6.40
N LEU A 149 -11.50 -4.41 5.46
CA LEU A 149 -12.34 -5.63 5.43
C LEU A 149 -12.24 -6.43 4.11
N GLY A 150 -11.02 -6.66 3.62
CA GLY A 150 -10.76 -7.72 2.64
C GLY A 150 -9.35 -8.30 2.79
N PRO A 151 -9.11 -9.61 2.57
CA PRO A 151 -10.03 -10.73 2.37
C PRO A 151 -10.03 -11.67 3.60
N LEU A 152 -11.06 -11.61 4.45
CA LEU A 152 -11.39 -12.70 5.37
C LEU A 152 -12.50 -13.60 4.81
N PHE A 153 -12.73 -13.54 3.49
CA PHE A 153 -13.51 -14.52 2.76
C PHE A 153 -12.54 -15.45 2.04
N PHE A 154 -12.10 -16.49 2.75
CA PHE A 154 -11.81 -17.86 2.27
C PHE A 154 -10.87 -18.57 3.26
N LYS A 155 -11.44 -19.39 4.14
CA LYS A 155 -11.04 -20.78 4.46
C LYS A 155 -11.56 -21.20 5.85
N PHE A 156 -12.69 -21.91 5.87
CA PHE A 156 -13.10 -22.97 6.82
C PHE A 156 -14.42 -23.50 6.21
N LEU A 157 -14.64 -24.72 5.74
CA LEU A 157 -13.95 -26.01 5.74
C LEU A 157 -14.36 -26.76 4.46
N GLY A 158 -13.45 -27.59 3.93
CA GLY A 158 -13.86 -28.80 3.23
C GLY A 158 -13.78 -29.98 4.21
N ALA A 159 -14.78 -30.87 4.18
CA ALA A 159 -14.69 -32.32 4.41
C ALA A 159 -16.07 -32.94 4.65
N SER A 160 -16.24 -34.18 4.16
CA SER A 160 -17.36 -35.14 4.34
C SER A 160 -18.55 -34.95 3.38
N GLY A 161 -19.07 -35.96 2.69
CA GLY A 161 -18.87 -37.41 2.75
C GLY A 161 -19.93 -38.09 1.87
N MET A 162 -19.68 -39.35 1.54
CA MET A 162 -20.48 -40.26 0.71
C MET A 162 -21.95 -40.38 1.11
N ALA A 163 -22.85 -40.49 0.12
CA ALA A 163 -23.94 -41.46 0.01
C ALA A 163 -24.59 -41.36 -1.38
#